data_AF-A0A7V2JDG3-F1
#
_entry.id   AF-A0A7V2JDG3-F1
#
_cell.length_a   1.000
_cell.length_b   1.000
_cell.length_c   1.000
_cell.angle_alpha   90.00
_cell.angle_beta   90.00
_cell.angle_gamma   90.00
#
_symmetry.space_group_name_H-M   'P 1'
#
loop_
_entity.id
_entity.type
_entity.pdbx_description
1 polymer ?
#
loop_
_entity_poly.entity_id
_entity_poly.type
_entity_poly.pdbx_seq_one_letter_code
_entity_poly.pdbx_strand_id
1 'polypeptide(L)'
;NLEKNGFEIVIAGAGGAAHLPGIVAALTTLPVIGVPIKSDFNDGLDSLLSIAQMPNGVPVATVGSNRSKNAALLAVQILALKYDDLKERLLNYRKNMKKSVLEKDKKLRGK
;
A
#
# COMPACT_ATOMS: atom_id res chain seq x y z
N ASN A 1 8.39 -5.19 -19.17
CA ASN A 1 9.39 -4.09 -19.24
C ASN A 1 9.77 -3.54 -17.88
N LEU A 2 8.96 -3.71 -16.83
CA LEU A 2 9.22 -3.13 -15.52
C LEU A 2 10.57 -3.60 -14.93
N GLU A 3 10.81 -4.90 -15.00
CA GLU A 3 12.02 -5.55 -14.51
C GLU A 3 13.26 -5.05 -15.25
N LYS A 4 13.17 -4.93 -16.58
CA LYS A 4 14.26 -4.42 -17.43
C LYS A 4 14.60 -2.96 -17.13
N ASN A 5 13.62 -2.18 -16.66
CA ASN A 5 13.78 -0.78 -16.33
C ASN A 5 14.19 -0.55 -14.86
N GLY A 6 14.44 -1.63 -14.10
CA GLY A 6 14.92 -1.54 -12.72
C GLY A 6 13.84 -1.23 -11.68
N PHE A 7 12.55 -1.40 -12.01
CA PHE A 7 11.49 -1.30 -11.02
C PHE A 7 11.50 -2.53 -10.10
N GLU A 8 11.18 -2.32 -8.82
CA GLU A 8 11.19 -3.40 -7.81
C GLU A 8 9.82 -3.69 -7.21
N ILE A 9 8.90 -2.71 -7.21
CA ILE A 9 7.54 -2.82 -6.66
C ILE A 9 6.61 -2.00 -7.53
N VAL A 10 5.38 -2.50 -7.75
CA VAL A 10 4.31 -1.75 -8.41
C VAL A 10 3.22 -1.40 -7.42
N ILE A 11 2.75 -0.15 -7.44
CA ILE A 11 1.52 0.25 -6.75
C ILE A 11 0.48 0.55 -7.82
N ALA A 12 -0.63 -0.16 -7.78
CA ALA A 12 -1.72 -0.01 -8.74
C ALA A 12 -3.01 0.37 -8.00
N GLY A 13 -3.63 1.48 -8.39
CA GLY A 13 -4.92 1.93 -7.86
C GLY A 13 -6.04 1.73 -8.88
N ALA A 14 -7.18 1.19 -8.45
CA ALA A 14 -8.37 1.04 -9.29
C ALA A 14 -9.66 1.07 -8.47
N GLY A 15 -10.76 1.54 -9.07
CA GLY A 15 -12.09 1.60 -8.48
C GLY A 15 -13.15 0.92 -9.34
N GLY A 16 -14.30 0.59 -8.74
CA GLY A 16 -15.36 -0.19 -9.38
C GLY A 16 -14.96 -1.65 -9.60
N ALA A 17 -15.09 -2.12 -10.84
CA ALA A 17 -14.52 -3.40 -11.30
C ALA A 17 -12.98 -3.30 -11.41
N ALA A 18 -12.31 -3.31 -10.28
CA ALA A 18 -10.93 -2.88 -10.11
C ALA A 18 -9.90 -3.94 -10.54
N HIS A 19 -9.76 -4.16 -11.86
CA HIS A 19 -8.92 -5.22 -12.44
C HIS A 19 -7.43 -4.85 -12.61
N LEU A 20 -7.08 -3.56 -12.64
CA LEU A 20 -5.71 -3.13 -12.96
C LEU A 20 -4.63 -3.80 -12.08
N PRO A 21 -4.76 -3.88 -10.73
CA PRO A 21 -3.74 -4.54 -9.91
C PRO A 21 -3.56 -6.02 -10.25
N GLY A 22 -4.66 -6.73 -10.52
CA GLY A 22 -4.62 -8.15 -10.90
C GLY A 22 -3.98 -8.39 -12.26
N ILE A 23 -4.31 -7.57 -13.26
CA ILE A 23 -3.70 -7.65 -14.60
C ILE A 23 -2.19 -7.40 -14.52
N VAL A 24 -1.77 -6.39 -13.77
CA VAL A 24 -0.34 -6.10 -13.59
C VAL A 24 0.35 -7.30 -12.90
N ALA A 25 -0.24 -7.84 -11.83
CA ALA A 25 0.32 -8.99 -11.12
C ALA A 25 0.44 -10.25 -12.01
N ALA A 26 -0.46 -10.44 -12.97
CA ALA A 26 -0.37 -11.54 -13.94
C ALA A 26 0.77 -11.36 -14.97
N LEU A 27 1.26 -10.14 -15.16
CA LEU A 27 2.23 -9.78 -16.21
C LEU A 27 3.64 -9.49 -15.66
N THR A 28 3.85 -9.56 -14.35
CA THR A 28 5.15 -9.31 -13.73
C THR A 28 5.42 -10.30 -12.59
N THR A 29 6.70 -10.51 -12.31
CA THR A 29 7.15 -11.23 -11.11
C THR A 29 7.39 -10.29 -9.93
N LEU A 30 7.29 -8.98 -10.14
CA LEU A 30 7.46 -7.98 -9.09
C LEU A 30 6.25 -7.98 -8.15
N PRO A 31 6.44 -7.69 -6.85
CA PRO A 31 5.34 -7.45 -5.93
C PRO A 31 4.42 -6.33 -6.42
N VAL A 32 3.11 -6.61 -6.45
CA VAL A 32 2.07 -5.63 -6.78
C VAL A 32 1.24 -5.33 -5.55
N ILE A 33 1.15 -4.03 -5.21
CA ILE A 33 0.33 -3.51 -4.12
C ILE A 33 -0.91 -2.85 -4.71
N GLY A 34 -2.07 -3.37 -4.34
CA GLY A 34 -3.37 -2.87 -4.79
C GLY A 34 -3.94 -1.82 -3.86
N VAL A 35 -4.35 -0.67 -4.42
CA VAL A 35 -5.10 0.38 -3.70
C VAL A 35 -6.52 0.43 -4.24
N PRO A 36 -7.51 -0.07 -3.48
CA PRO A 36 -8.91 0.12 -3.84
C PRO A 36 -9.25 1.61 -3.78
N ILE A 37 -9.71 2.15 -4.91
CA ILE A 37 -10.20 3.53 -4.99
C ILE A 37 -11.70 3.48 -4.74
N LYS A 38 -12.17 4.33 -3.83
CA LYS A 38 -13.58 4.39 -3.46
C LYS A 38 -14.45 4.59 -4.71
N SER A 39 -15.39 3.67 -4.91
CA SER A 39 -16.50 3.82 -5.84
C SER A 39 -17.77 4.23 -5.08
N ASP A 40 -18.85 4.52 -5.82
CA ASP A 40 -20.15 4.87 -5.24
C ASP A 40 -20.83 3.68 -4.55
N PHE A 41 -20.41 2.44 -4.84
CA PHE A 41 -21.01 1.24 -4.25
C PHE A 41 -20.40 0.91 -2.90
N ASN A 42 -21.19 1.06 -1.83
CA ASN A 42 -20.87 0.66 -0.46
C ASN A 42 -19.45 1.06 -0.02
N ASP A 43 -19.11 2.34 -0.23
CA ASP A 43 -17.80 2.94 0.08
C ASP A 43 -16.58 2.25 -0.59
N GLY A 44 -16.77 1.68 -1.77
CA GLY A 44 -15.72 1.02 -2.55
C GLY A 44 -15.48 -0.44 -2.17
N LEU A 45 -16.49 -1.12 -1.60
CA LEU A 45 -16.42 -2.54 -1.28
C LEU A 45 -16.20 -3.40 -2.53
N ASP A 46 -16.83 -3.03 -3.64
CA ASP A 46 -16.64 -3.64 -4.96
C ASP A 46 -15.15 -3.64 -5.38
N SER A 47 -14.48 -2.52 -5.16
CA SER A 47 -13.10 -2.26 -5.52
C SER A 47 -12.16 -3.06 -4.62
N LEU A 48 -12.48 -3.11 -3.32
CA LEU A 48 -11.73 -3.90 -2.35
C LEU A 48 -11.79 -5.39 -2.70
N LEU A 49 -12.99 -5.92 -2.92
CA LEU A 49 -13.17 -7.34 -3.24
C LEU A 49 -12.57 -7.69 -4.60
N SER A 50 -12.71 -6.84 -5.61
CA SER A 50 -12.12 -7.04 -6.94
C SER A 50 -10.59 -7.16 -6.90
N ILE A 51 -9.94 -6.45 -5.98
CA ILE A 51 -8.47 -6.46 -5.85
C ILE A 51 -8.00 -7.55 -4.87
N ALA A 52 -8.69 -7.75 -3.76
CA ALA A 52 -8.27 -8.67 -2.70
C ALA A 52 -8.55 -10.15 -3.03
N GLN A 53 -9.63 -10.46 -3.75
CA GLN A 53 -10.07 -11.83 -4.03
C GLN A 53 -9.42 -12.40 -5.30
N MET A 54 -8.10 -12.28 -5.40
CA MET A 54 -7.35 -12.87 -6.51
C MET A 54 -7.31 -14.41 -6.37
N PRO A 55 -7.38 -15.15 -7.49
CA PRO A 55 -7.23 -16.60 -7.46
C PRO A 55 -5.80 -17.00 -7.03
N ASN A 56 -5.67 -18.24 -6.55
CA ASN A 56 -4.38 -18.82 -6.19
C ASN A 56 -3.40 -18.76 -7.38
N GLY A 57 -2.16 -18.33 -7.12
CA GLY A 57 -1.09 -18.25 -8.11
C GLY A 57 -0.75 -16.83 -8.58
N VAL A 58 -1.67 -15.86 -8.47
CA VAL A 58 -1.44 -14.46 -8.88
C VAL A 58 -1.79 -13.50 -7.72
N PRO A 59 -0.92 -13.36 -6.71
CA PRO A 59 -1.24 -12.59 -5.52
C PRO A 59 -1.14 -11.08 -5.76
N VAL A 60 -2.00 -10.32 -5.05
CA VAL A 60 -1.92 -8.85 -4.94
C VAL A 60 -1.94 -8.47 -3.46
N ALA A 61 -1.01 -7.62 -3.03
CA ALA A 61 -0.98 -7.09 -1.67
C ALA A 61 -1.96 -5.92 -1.53
N THR A 62 -3.17 -6.18 -1.06
CA THR A 62 -4.23 -5.16 -1.00
C THR A 62 -4.20 -4.37 0.30
N VAL A 63 -4.17 -3.04 0.21
CA VAL A 63 -4.36 -2.14 1.36
C VAL A 63 -5.83 -1.71 1.50
N GLY A 64 -6.18 -1.04 2.59
CA GLY A 64 -7.54 -0.51 2.76
C GLY A 64 -7.95 0.51 1.68
N SER A 65 -9.26 0.67 1.49
CA SER A 65 -9.84 1.62 0.53
C SER A 65 -9.31 3.05 0.74
N ASN A 66 -8.90 3.70 -0.35
CA ASN A 66 -8.26 5.02 -0.40
C ASN A 66 -7.02 5.17 0.50
N ARG A 67 -6.34 4.08 0.88
CA ARG A 67 -5.12 4.12 1.72
C ARG A 67 -3.83 4.09 0.90
N SER A 68 -3.70 4.95 -0.11
CA SER A 68 -2.49 5.05 -0.95
C SER A 68 -1.21 5.29 -0.14
N LYS A 69 -1.29 6.05 0.95
CA LYS A 69 -0.18 6.24 1.90
C LYS A 69 0.30 4.93 2.51
N ASN A 70 -0.62 4.01 2.82
CA ASN A 70 -0.24 2.70 3.35
C ASN A 70 0.40 1.83 2.28
N ALA A 71 -0.04 1.93 1.02
CA ALA A 71 0.62 1.24 -0.07
C ALA A 71 2.07 1.73 -0.27
N ALA A 72 2.29 3.04 -0.22
CA ALA A 72 3.66 3.60 -0.25
C ALA A 72 4.50 3.13 0.94
N LEU A 73 3.94 3.12 2.16
CA LEU A 73 4.64 2.63 3.35
C LEU A 73 4.93 1.12 3.31
N LEU A 74 4.04 0.33 2.71
CA LEU A 74 4.25 -1.10 2.50
C LEU A 74 5.35 -1.34 1.46
N ALA A 75 5.36 -0.58 0.36
CA ALA A 75 6.45 -0.62 -0.61
C ALA A 75 7.80 -0.28 0.06
N VAL A 76 7.86 0.79 0.85
CA VAL A 76 9.06 1.15 1.60
C VAL A 76 9.46 0.07 2.60
N GLN A 77 8.50 -0.61 3.26
CA GLN A 77 8.79 -1.72 4.17
C GLN A 77 9.42 -2.91 3.45
N ILE A 78 8.94 -3.25 2.26
CA ILE A 78 9.52 -4.32 1.43
C ILE A 78 10.93 -3.92 0.98
N LEU A 79 11.11 -2.69 0.45
CA LEU A 79 12.41 -2.19 0.00
C LEU A 79 13.42 -2.08 1.14
N ALA A 80 12.98 -1.76 2.36
CA ALA A 80 13.84 -1.69 3.55
C ALA A 80 14.47 -3.04 3.96
N LEU A 81 14.05 -4.16 3.37
CA LEU A 81 14.75 -5.44 3.51
C LEU A 81 16.07 -5.47 2.73
N LYS A 82 16.17 -4.67 1.67
CA LYS A 82 17.34 -4.57 0.79
C LYS A 82 18.14 -3.28 1.00
N TYR A 83 17.49 -2.19 1.35
CA TYR A 83 18.10 -0.86 1.45
C TYR A 83 18.09 -0.34 2.90
N ASP A 84 19.27 -0.30 3.53
CA ASP A 84 19.42 0.10 4.94
C ASP A 84 19.04 1.58 5.19
N ASP A 85 19.26 2.47 4.22
CA ASP A 85 18.85 3.88 4.33
C ASP A 85 17.32 4.00 4.47
N LEU A 86 16.56 3.21 3.71
CA LEU A 86 15.10 3.18 3.80
C LEU A 86 14.64 2.61 5.13
N LYS A 87 15.34 1.61 5.66
CA LYS A 87 15.08 1.03 6.99
C LYS A 87 15.24 2.08 8.08
N GLU A 88 16.32 2.85 8.07
CA GLU A 88 16.54 3.93 9.04
C GLU A 88 15.48 5.04 8.92
N ARG A 89 15.17 5.46 7.68
CA ARG A 89 14.12 6.47 7.42
C ARG A 89 12.75 6.01 7.90
N LEU A 90 12.43 4.73 7.70
CA LEU A 90 11.18 4.14 8.17
C LEU A 90 11.11 4.08 9.71
N LEU A 91 12.21 3.75 10.39
CA LEU A 91 12.29 3.78 11.85
C LEU A 91 12.07 5.19 12.39
N ASN A 92 12.72 6.19 11.80
CA ASN A 92 12.54 7.59 12.18
C ASN A 92 11.12 8.08 11.92
N TYR A 93 10.52 7.70 10.79
CA TYR A 93 9.12 7.98 10.49
C TYR A 93 8.18 7.45 11.59
N ARG A 94 8.36 6.20 12.03
CA ARG A 94 7.57 5.59 13.11
C ARG A 94 7.80 6.27 14.48
N LYS A 95 9.04 6.64 14.80
CA LYS A 95 9.37 7.41 16.03
C LYS A 95 8.65 8.76 16.05
N ASN A 96 8.69 9.48 14.93
CA ASN A 96 8.03 10.79 14.79
C ASN A 96 6.51 10.66 14.88
N MET A 97 5.93 9.62 14.28
CA MET A 97 4.50 9.34 14.41
C MET A 97 4.11 9.11 15.87
N LYS A 98 4.83 8.24 16.60
CA LYS A 98 4.61 8.02 18.04
C LYS A 98 4.68 9.33 18.83
N LYS A 99 5.71 10.15 18.60
CA LYS A 99 5.85 11.46 19.26
C LYS A 99 4.63 12.35 18.99
N SER A 100 4.18 12.45 17.73
CA SER A 100 3.03 13.28 17.37
C SER A 100 1.72 12.82 18.02
N VAL A 101 1.52 11.52 18.21
CA VAL A 101 0.34 10.97 18.90
C VAL A 101 0.40 11.34 20.38
N LEU A 102 1.55 11.17 21.04
CA LEU A 102 1.73 11.54 22.45
C LEU A 102 1.53 13.04 22.69
N GLU A 103 2.03 13.89 21.80
CA GLU A 103 1.83 15.35 21.87
C GLU A 103 0.35 15.74 21.69
N LYS A 104 -0.38 15.06 20.80
CA LYS A 104 -1.83 15.27 20.65
C LYS A 104 -2.61 14.82 21.89
N ASP A 105 -2.23 13.69 22.50
CA ASP A 105 -2.85 13.19 23.73
C ASP A 105 -2.64 14.17 24.90
N LYS A 106 -1.43 14.72 25.08
CA LYS A 106 -1.17 15.75 26.10
C LYS A 106 -2.07 16.97 25.91
N LYS A 107 -2.13 17.51 24.68
CA LYS A 107 -2.99 18.65 24.33
C LYS A 107 -4.46 18.37 24.62
N LEU A 108 -4.96 17.18 24.28
CA LEU A 108 -6.35 16.78 24.54
C LEU A 108 -6.64 16.67 26.05
N ARG A 109 -5.66 16.23 26.85
CA ARG A 109 -5.78 16.11 28.31
C ARG A 109 -5.63 17.44 29.05
N GLY A 110 -5.38 18.55 28.36
CA GLY A 110 -5.23 19.87 28.96
C GLY A 110 -4.00 19.99 29.89
N LYS A 111 -2.98 19.15 29.69
CA LYS A 111 -1.68 19.26 30.36
C LYS A 111 -0.62 19.83 29.43
#